data_AF-Q5C7Z3-F1
#
_entry.id   AF-Q5C7Z3-F1
#
_cell.length_a   1.000
_cell.length_b   1.000
_cell.length_c   1.000
_cell.angle_alpha   90.00
_cell.angle_beta   90.00
_cell.angle_gamma   90.00
#
_symmetry.space_group_name_H-M   'P 1'
#
loop_
_entity.id
_entity.type
_entity.pdbx_description
1 polymer ?
#
loop_
_entity_poly.entity_id
_entity_poly.type
_entity_poly.pdbx_seq_one_letter_code
_entity_poly.pdbx_strand_id
1 'polypeptide(L)'
;MADIAFDHITQEVRGTVYPGKLRLKEDEFMYKNEKTGKVDHFSRSDIESAQWIVRATGLGLSIKLKNNSLHRYDGFGEIEAEKVGSFFKKYFDVEVVKRELSYKGYNWGDVDFDGDVLEFSVKNAMAFEVPLSNVANATLNKNEIIFEFHLNDEAEICLSEMRLYTPGTEADREGKAPIIYSKVTQKADIIQVTGDFLIEFKQLQCLQPRGRYDVKLYPSF
;
A
#
# COMPACT_ATOMS: atom_id res chain seq x y z
N MET A 1 -13.11 -30.51 -10.93
CA MET A 1 -12.66 -29.12 -10.85
C MET A 1 -12.83 -28.68 -9.41
N ALA A 2 -11.71 -28.43 -8.72
CA ALA A 2 -11.76 -27.83 -7.40
C ALA A 2 -12.23 -26.37 -7.52
N ASP A 3 -13.21 -26.03 -6.69
CA ASP A 3 -13.87 -24.72 -6.67
C ASP A 3 -14.27 -24.44 -5.23
N ILE A 4 -13.66 -23.42 -4.63
CA ILE A 4 -13.96 -22.98 -3.27
C ILE A 4 -14.34 -21.51 -3.28
N ALA A 5 -15.39 -21.16 -2.54
CA ALA A 5 -15.94 -19.81 -2.48
C ALA A 5 -16.10 -19.37 -1.03
N PHE A 6 -15.89 -18.08 -0.80
CA PHE A 6 -16.01 -17.41 0.48
C PHE A 6 -16.81 -16.12 0.30
N ASP A 7 -17.94 -16.02 1.00
CA ASP A 7 -18.89 -14.91 0.83
C ASP A 7 -18.67 -13.73 1.80
N HIS A 8 -17.88 -13.92 2.86
CA HIS A 8 -17.69 -12.95 3.93
C HIS A 8 -16.25 -12.41 3.98
N ILE A 9 -15.66 -12.21 2.80
CA ILE A 9 -14.31 -11.66 2.68
C ILE A 9 -14.40 -10.16 2.46
N THR A 10 -13.42 -9.43 2.95
CA THR A 10 -13.39 -7.97 2.87
C THR A 10 -12.10 -7.50 2.23
N GLN A 11 -12.13 -6.32 1.64
CA GLN A 11 -10.96 -5.63 1.13
C GLN A 11 -10.92 -4.24 1.75
N GLU A 12 -9.81 -3.91 2.40
CA GLU A 12 -9.57 -2.58 2.90
C GLU A 12 -8.99 -1.71 1.77
N VAL A 13 -9.61 -0.55 1.55
CA VAL A 13 -9.16 0.45 0.60
C VAL A 13 -9.18 1.81 1.27
N ARG A 14 -7.98 2.32 1.59
CA ARG A 14 -7.73 3.67 2.12
C ARG A 14 -8.61 3.99 3.35
N GLY A 15 -8.63 3.09 4.32
CA GLY A 15 -9.34 3.27 5.60
C GLY A 15 -10.77 2.72 5.64
N THR A 16 -11.35 2.35 4.49
CA THR A 16 -12.69 1.75 4.44
C THR A 16 -12.62 0.27 4.10
N VAL A 17 -13.41 -0.53 4.81
CA VAL A 17 -13.52 -1.98 4.58
C VAL A 17 -14.75 -2.27 3.75
N TYR A 18 -14.56 -2.83 2.57
CA TYR A 18 -15.64 -3.17 1.65
C TYR A 18 -15.89 -4.68 1.65
N PRO A 19 -17.16 -5.13 1.71
CA PRO A 19 -17.48 -6.54 1.58
C PRO A 19 -17.23 -7.02 0.14
N GLY A 20 -16.91 -8.29 0.01
CA GLY A 20 -16.67 -8.94 -1.26
C GLY A 20 -16.72 -10.45 -1.17
N LYS A 21 -16.67 -11.06 -2.36
CA LYS A 21 -16.72 -12.51 -2.52
C LYS A 21 -15.45 -12.99 -3.16
N LEU A 22 -14.84 -14.02 -2.57
CA LEU A 22 -13.62 -14.63 -3.06
C LEU A 22 -13.92 -16.03 -3.59
N ARG A 23 -13.36 -16.38 -4.75
CA ARG A 23 -13.51 -17.69 -5.37
C ARG A 23 -12.17 -18.16 -5.93
N LEU A 24 -11.80 -19.40 -5.61
CA LEU A 24 -10.60 -20.06 -6.11
C LEU A 24 -10.99 -21.23 -6.98
N LYS A 25 -10.40 -21.29 -8.18
CA LYS A 25 -10.42 -22.45 -9.08
C LYS A 25 -8.99 -22.90 -9.33
N GLU A 26 -8.83 -24.06 -9.95
CA GLU A 26 -7.51 -24.69 -10.17
C GLU A 26 -6.49 -23.79 -10.89
N ASP A 27 -6.94 -22.90 -11.77
CA ASP A 27 -6.07 -22.01 -12.55
C ASP A 27 -6.36 -20.51 -12.33
N GLU A 28 -7.33 -20.18 -11.46
CA GLU A 28 -7.83 -18.81 -11.30
C GLU A 28 -8.06 -18.44 -9.83
N PHE A 29 -7.64 -17.23 -9.48
CA PHE A 29 -8.04 -16.53 -8.27
C PHE A 29 -8.98 -15.38 -8.66
N MET A 30 -10.14 -15.27 -8.00
CA MET A 30 -11.07 -14.15 -8.23
C MET A 30 -11.56 -13.56 -6.90
N TYR A 31 -11.55 -12.24 -6.82
CA TYR A 31 -12.25 -11.48 -5.79
C TYR A 31 -13.15 -10.43 -6.43
N LYS A 32 -14.38 -10.30 -5.95
CA LYS A 32 -15.31 -9.26 -6.39
C LYS A 32 -15.70 -8.39 -5.22
N ASN A 33 -15.40 -7.10 -5.32
CA ASN A 33 -15.87 -6.10 -4.38
C ASN A 33 -17.37 -5.84 -4.61
N GLU A 34 -18.19 -6.00 -3.58
CA GLU A 34 -19.65 -5.87 -3.71
C GLU A 34 -20.11 -4.41 -3.83
N LYS A 35 -19.34 -3.46 -3.28
CA LYS A 35 -19.70 -2.04 -3.36
C LYS A 35 -19.29 -1.41 -4.68
N THR A 36 -18.05 -1.61 -5.11
CA THR A 36 -17.51 -0.99 -6.33
C THR A 36 -17.78 -1.82 -7.58
N GLY A 37 -18.11 -3.10 -7.42
CA GLY A 37 -18.25 -4.05 -8.53
C GLY A 37 -16.92 -4.45 -9.18
N LYS A 38 -15.79 -3.89 -8.72
CA LYS A 38 -14.45 -4.21 -9.23
C LYS A 38 -14.15 -5.68 -8.98
N VAL A 39 -13.59 -6.33 -10.01
CA VAL A 39 -13.15 -7.72 -9.95
C VAL A 39 -11.64 -7.76 -10.08
N ASP A 40 -10.99 -8.33 -9.08
CA ASP A 40 -9.59 -8.72 -9.13
C ASP A 40 -9.55 -10.17 -9.61
N HIS A 41 -8.92 -10.43 -10.76
CA HIS A 41 -8.84 -11.76 -11.39
C HIS A 41 -7.39 -12.03 -11.79
N PHE A 42 -6.81 -13.10 -11.24
CA PHE A 42 -5.42 -13.49 -11.48
C PHE A 42 -5.38 -14.95 -11.93
N SER A 43 -4.48 -15.28 -12.86
CA SER A 43 -4.14 -16.67 -13.13
C SER A 43 -3.20 -17.19 -12.04
N ARG A 44 -3.16 -18.51 -11.81
CA ARG A 44 -2.17 -19.11 -10.91
C ARG A 44 -0.73 -18.75 -11.31
N SER A 45 -0.47 -18.52 -12.60
CA SER A 45 0.87 -18.15 -13.09
C SER A 45 1.28 -16.74 -12.70
N ASP A 46 0.33 -15.87 -12.33
CA ASP A 46 0.60 -14.48 -11.97
C ASP A 46 1.00 -14.34 -10.51
N ILE A 47 0.61 -15.31 -9.67
CA ILE A 47 0.89 -15.33 -8.24
C ILE A 47 2.37 -15.71 -8.02
N GLU A 48 3.09 -14.85 -7.32
CA GLU A 48 4.50 -15.06 -6.95
C GLU A 48 4.61 -15.66 -5.55
N SER A 49 3.91 -15.06 -4.58
CA SER A 49 3.93 -15.51 -3.19
C SER A 49 2.64 -15.11 -2.48
N ALA A 50 2.36 -15.78 -1.36
CA ALA A 50 1.21 -15.50 -0.53
C ALA A 50 1.57 -15.64 0.95
N GLN A 51 0.97 -14.80 1.79
CA GLN A 51 1.20 -14.83 3.23
C GLN A 51 -0.06 -14.56 4.04
N TRP A 52 -0.11 -15.13 5.23
CA TRP A 52 -1.12 -14.85 6.24
C TRP A 52 -0.64 -13.76 7.20
N ILE A 53 -1.47 -12.75 7.39
CA ILE A 53 -1.25 -11.64 8.32
C ILE A 53 -2.41 -11.62 9.32
N VAL A 54 -2.13 -11.39 10.60
CA VAL A 54 -3.20 -11.19 11.60
C VAL A 54 -3.75 -9.77 11.48
N ARG A 55 -5.06 -9.63 11.36
CA ARG A 55 -5.77 -8.38 11.07
C ARG A 55 -6.96 -8.22 12.03
N ALA A 56 -7.62 -7.06 11.99
CA ALA A 56 -8.70 -6.73 12.94
C ALA A 56 -9.88 -7.72 12.91
N THR A 57 -10.16 -8.32 11.75
CA THR A 57 -11.30 -9.21 11.50
C THR A 57 -10.89 -10.68 11.29
N GLY A 58 -9.72 -11.09 11.77
CA GLY A 58 -9.21 -12.45 11.64
C GLY A 58 -7.90 -12.52 10.87
N LEU A 59 -7.77 -13.51 9.97
CA LEU A 59 -6.59 -13.63 9.10
C LEU A 59 -6.83 -12.88 7.79
N GLY A 60 -5.81 -12.15 7.35
CA GLY A 60 -5.73 -11.51 6.04
C GLY A 60 -4.80 -12.29 5.13
N LEU A 61 -5.32 -12.65 3.95
CA LEU A 61 -4.53 -13.21 2.86
C LEU A 61 -3.88 -12.06 2.08
N SER A 62 -2.56 -12.00 2.08
CA SER A 62 -1.80 -11.07 1.26
C SER A 62 -1.16 -11.83 0.10
N ILE A 63 -1.44 -11.42 -1.13
CA ILE A 63 -0.96 -12.05 -2.37
C ILE A 63 -0.06 -11.06 -3.09
N LYS A 64 1.17 -11.48 -3.36
CA LYS A 64 2.10 -10.76 -4.23
C LYS A 64 2.05 -11.38 -5.62
N LEU A 65 1.85 -10.54 -6.62
CA LEU A 65 1.90 -10.93 -8.02
C LEU A 65 3.28 -10.63 -8.61
N LYS A 66 3.65 -11.35 -9.69
CA LYS A 66 4.92 -11.18 -10.40
C LYS A 66 5.13 -9.78 -10.99
N ASN A 67 4.06 -9.01 -11.15
CA ASN A 67 4.13 -7.60 -11.56
C ASN A 67 4.46 -6.65 -10.39
N ASN A 68 4.82 -7.17 -9.21
CA ASN A 68 5.12 -6.44 -7.98
C ASN A 68 3.92 -5.83 -7.24
N SER A 69 2.70 -6.04 -7.72
CA SER A 69 1.50 -5.59 -7.00
C SER A 69 1.15 -6.51 -5.84
N LEU A 70 0.66 -5.92 -4.75
CA LEU A 70 0.21 -6.62 -3.55
C LEU A 70 -1.30 -6.44 -3.37
N HIS A 71 -2.01 -7.54 -3.12
CA HIS A 71 -3.46 -7.56 -2.91
C HIS A 71 -3.77 -8.19 -1.57
N ARG A 72 -4.67 -7.58 -0.79
CA ARG A 72 -5.02 -8.03 0.56
C ARG A 72 -6.51 -8.30 0.68
N TYR A 73 -6.84 -9.43 1.28
CA TYR A 73 -8.21 -9.88 1.52
C TYR A 73 -8.35 -10.33 2.97
N ASP A 74 -9.18 -9.64 3.73
CA ASP A 74 -9.35 -9.82 5.17
C ASP A 74 -10.63 -10.60 5.50
N GLY A 75 -10.68 -11.23 6.68
CA GLY A 75 -11.89 -11.86 7.22
C GLY A 75 -11.86 -13.39 7.26
N PHE A 76 -10.71 -14.03 7.00
CA PHE A 76 -10.62 -15.49 7.04
C PHE A 76 -10.58 -16.01 8.48
N GLY A 77 -11.39 -17.03 8.76
CA GLY A 77 -11.24 -17.86 9.96
C GLY A 77 -10.12 -18.90 9.82
N GLU A 78 -9.70 -19.52 10.93
CA GLU A 78 -8.60 -20.51 10.92
C GLU A 78 -8.87 -21.70 9.98
N ILE A 79 -10.09 -22.26 10.03
CA ILE A 79 -10.51 -23.38 9.17
C ILE A 79 -10.48 -22.99 7.69
N GLU A 80 -10.84 -21.75 7.36
CA GLU A 80 -10.83 -21.26 5.98
C GLU A 80 -9.40 -21.02 5.50
N ALA A 81 -8.54 -20.46 6.36
CA ALA A 81 -7.13 -20.25 6.06
C ALA A 81 -6.39 -21.57 5.79
N GLU A 82 -6.67 -22.64 6.54
CA GLU A 82 -6.12 -23.98 6.27
C GLU A 82 -6.56 -24.55 4.92
N LYS A 83 -7.84 -24.35 4.55
CA LYS A 83 -8.37 -24.75 3.24
C LYS A 83 -7.68 -23.98 2.11
N VAL A 84 -7.54 -22.66 2.25
CA VAL A 84 -6.84 -21.82 1.27
C VAL A 84 -5.37 -22.22 1.15
N GLY A 85 -4.67 -22.43 2.27
CA GLY A 85 -3.27 -22.88 2.26
C GLY A 85 -3.07 -24.21 1.54
N SER A 86 -3.95 -25.19 1.81
CA SER A 86 -3.94 -26.48 1.12
C SER A 86 -4.23 -26.35 -0.37
N PHE A 87 -5.13 -25.43 -0.74
CA PHE A 87 -5.47 -25.15 -2.14
C PHE A 87 -4.30 -24.52 -2.90
N PHE A 88 -3.69 -23.47 -2.34
CA PHE A 88 -2.54 -22.79 -2.95
C PHE A 88 -1.36 -23.75 -3.14
N LYS A 89 -1.06 -24.59 -2.15
CA LYS A 89 0.01 -25.58 -2.25
C LYS A 89 -0.26 -26.63 -3.34
N LYS A 90 -1.52 -27.08 -3.47
CA LYS A 90 -1.88 -28.13 -4.41
C LYS A 90 -1.99 -27.66 -5.86
N TYR A 91 -2.62 -26.51 -6.09
CA TYR A 91 -2.98 -26.05 -7.44
C TYR A 91 -2.11 -24.92 -7.96
N PHE A 92 -1.64 -24.03 -7.07
CA PHE A 92 -0.83 -22.88 -7.46
C PHE A 92 0.68 -23.12 -7.27
N ASP A 93 1.06 -24.20 -6.58
CA ASP A 93 2.46 -24.49 -6.19
C ASP A 93 3.06 -23.35 -5.33
N VAL A 94 2.21 -22.73 -4.49
CA VAL A 94 2.59 -21.63 -3.59
C VAL A 94 2.31 -22.03 -2.16
N GLU A 95 3.32 -21.93 -1.30
CA GLU A 95 3.15 -22.09 0.14
C GLU A 95 2.70 -20.77 0.77
N VAL A 96 1.60 -20.78 1.51
CA VAL A 96 1.08 -19.58 2.19
C VAL A 96 1.71 -19.50 3.58
N VAL A 97 2.67 -18.59 3.75
CA VAL A 97 3.48 -18.49 4.97
C VAL A 97 2.86 -17.50 5.95
N LYS A 98 2.89 -17.80 7.25
CA LYS A 98 2.46 -16.83 8.27
C LYS A 98 3.54 -15.76 8.47
N ARG A 99 3.18 -14.49 8.28
CA ARG A 99 4.07 -13.34 8.50
C ARG A 99 4.09 -12.99 9.99
N GLU A 100 5.28 -12.79 10.55
CA GLU A 100 5.45 -12.31 11.92
C GLU A 100 5.24 -10.79 11.99
N LEU A 101 4.41 -10.35 12.96
CA LEU A 101 4.10 -8.95 13.19
C LEU A 101 4.73 -8.42 14.49
N SER A 102 5.10 -7.14 14.47
CA SER A 102 5.57 -6.42 15.65
C SER A 102 4.41 -5.71 16.36
N TYR A 103 4.11 -6.15 17.59
CA TYR A 103 3.10 -5.53 18.46
C TYR A 103 3.71 -4.63 19.54
N LYS A 104 5.01 -4.31 19.44
CA LYS A 104 5.76 -3.62 20.51
C LYS A 104 5.52 -2.11 20.56
N GLY A 105 4.92 -1.53 19.52
CA GLY A 105 4.67 -0.08 19.44
C GLY A 105 5.95 0.76 19.27
N TYR A 106 7.06 0.15 18.87
CA TYR A 106 8.30 0.90 18.60
C TYR A 106 8.16 1.69 17.29
N ASN A 107 8.62 2.94 17.33
CA ASN A 107 8.62 3.87 16.20
C ASN A 107 9.99 3.96 15.50
N TRP A 108 10.89 3.02 15.79
CA TRP A 108 12.20 2.91 15.17
C TRP A 108 12.35 1.50 14.58
N GLY A 109 13.06 1.41 13.46
CA GLY A 109 13.12 0.19 12.68
C GLY A 109 13.75 0.44 11.32
N ASP A 110 13.60 -0.55 10.45
CA ASP A 110 14.11 -0.54 9.09
C ASP A 110 12.98 -0.31 8.10
N VAL A 111 13.27 0.49 7.06
CA VAL A 111 12.39 0.72 5.92
C VAL A 111 12.94 -0.07 4.73
N ASP A 112 12.12 -0.97 4.21
CA ASP A 112 12.41 -1.74 3.02
C ASP A 112 11.26 -1.62 2.00
N PHE A 113 11.50 -2.13 0.80
CA PHE A 113 10.51 -2.14 -0.27
C PHE A 113 10.35 -3.57 -0.78
N ASP A 114 9.12 -4.07 -0.75
CA ASP A 114 8.74 -5.33 -1.39
C ASP A 114 7.74 -5.03 -2.50
N GLY A 115 8.20 -5.13 -3.75
CA GLY A 115 7.41 -4.72 -4.90
C GLY A 115 7.00 -3.25 -4.84
N ASP A 116 5.70 -2.99 -4.91
CA ASP A 116 5.10 -1.64 -4.87
C ASP A 116 4.59 -1.27 -3.47
N VAL A 117 5.21 -1.83 -2.43
CA VAL A 117 4.85 -1.63 -1.03
C VAL A 117 6.09 -1.22 -0.25
N LEU A 118 5.95 -0.16 0.55
CA LEU A 118 6.92 0.21 1.58
C LEU A 118 6.61 -0.59 2.84
N GLU A 119 7.60 -1.32 3.36
CA GLU A 119 7.49 -2.06 4.62
C GLU A 119 8.32 -1.37 5.70
N PHE A 120 7.73 -1.22 6.90
CA PHE A 120 8.45 -0.83 8.10
C PHE A 120 8.52 -2.02 9.06
N SER A 121 9.73 -2.43 9.43
CA SER A 121 9.97 -3.59 10.29
C SER A 121 10.74 -3.23 11.56
N VAL A 122 10.45 -3.94 12.64
CA VAL A 122 11.12 -3.78 13.94
C VAL A 122 11.76 -5.12 14.29
N LYS A 123 13.10 -5.20 14.20
CA LYS A 123 13.86 -6.44 14.44
C LYS A 123 13.34 -7.63 13.61
N ASN A 124 13.17 -7.42 12.31
CA ASN A 124 12.67 -8.41 11.32
C ASN A 124 11.19 -8.80 11.44
N ALA A 125 10.44 -8.25 12.38
CA ALA A 125 8.99 -8.40 12.44
C ALA A 125 8.32 -7.20 11.77
N MET A 126 7.37 -7.44 10.86
CA MET A 126 6.67 -6.38 10.14
C MET A 126 5.80 -5.58 11.12
N ALA A 127 5.99 -4.26 11.19
CA ALA A 127 5.13 -3.40 11.99
C ALA A 127 3.95 -2.88 11.16
N PHE A 128 4.24 -2.31 9.99
CA PHE A 128 3.23 -1.89 9.03
C PHE A 128 3.77 -1.89 7.61
N GLU A 129 2.85 -1.80 6.66
CA GLU A 129 3.14 -1.72 5.24
C GLU A 129 2.23 -0.68 4.58
N VAL A 130 2.79 0.06 3.62
CA VAL A 130 2.12 1.13 2.90
C VAL A 130 2.18 0.84 1.40
N PRO A 131 1.04 0.50 0.76
CA PRO A 131 0.97 0.44 -0.69
C PRO A 131 1.33 1.80 -1.30
N LEU A 132 2.27 1.83 -2.24
CA LEU A 132 2.71 3.07 -2.86
C LEU A 132 1.59 3.71 -3.71
N SER A 133 0.63 2.93 -4.19
CA SER A 133 -0.60 3.41 -4.84
C SER A 133 -1.53 4.21 -3.92
N ASN A 134 -1.30 4.20 -2.60
CA ASN A 134 -2.03 5.05 -1.66
C ASN A 134 -1.35 6.41 -1.46
N VAL A 135 -0.09 6.56 -1.84
CA VAL A 135 0.69 7.79 -1.71
C VAL A 135 0.33 8.71 -2.89
N ALA A 136 -0.22 9.88 -2.57
CA ALA A 136 -0.60 10.91 -3.54
C ALA A 136 0.55 11.88 -3.86
N ASN A 137 1.44 12.10 -2.89
CA ASN A 137 2.61 12.94 -3.05
C ASN A 137 3.66 12.58 -2.00
N ALA A 138 4.92 12.90 -2.28
CA ALA A 138 6.01 12.76 -1.33
C ALA A 138 6.90 14.00 -1.39
N THR A 139 7.44 14.44 -0.25
CA THR A 139 8.40 15.54 -0.18
C THR A 139 9.60 15.14 0.66
N LEU A 140 10.81 15.43 0.16
CA LEU A 140 12.06 15.24 0.89
C LEU A 140 12.45 16.53 1.64
N ASN A 141 12.71 16.41 2.93
CA ASN A 141 13.21 17.49 3.78
C ASN A 141 14.43 17.02 4.59
N LYS A 142 15.63 17.18 4.03
CA LYS A 142 16.89 16.68 4.61
C LYS A 142 16.81 15.18 4.91
N ASN A 143 16.68 14.82 6.18
CA ASN A 143 16.64 13.46 6.69
C ASN A 143 15.20 12.97 6.94
N GLU A 144 14.21 13.75 6.53
CA GLU A 144 12.78 13.43 6.67
C GLU A 144 12.13 13.25 5.31
N ILE A 145 11.20 12.31 5.24
CA ILE A 145 10.32 12.11 4.09
C ILE A 145 8.90 12.31 4.59
N ILE A 146 8.17 13.18 3.91
CA ILE A 146 6.76 13.46 4.18
C ILE A 146 5.97 12.76 3.08
N PHE A 147 5.11 11.82 3.47
CA PHE A 147 4.17 11.13 2.61
C PHE A 147 2.80 11.76 2.78
N GLU A 148 2.18 12.15 1.68
CA GLU A 148 0.79 12.60 1.64
C GLU A 148 -0.03 11.53 0.94
N PHE A 149 -1.17 11.16 1.53
CA PHE A 149 -1.99 10.05 1.06
C PHE A 149 -3.25 10.55 0.36
N HIS A 150 -3.73 9.75 -0.59
CA HIS A 150 -5.04 9.95 -1.18
C HIS A 150 -6.11 9.79 -0.09
N LEU A 151 -6.95 10.81 0.09
CA LEU A 151 -8.04 10.77 1.04
C LEU A 151 -9.19 9.89 0.51
N ASN A 152 -9.93 9.27 1.43
CA ASN A 152 -11.15 8.55 1.14
C ASN A 152 -12.31 9.22 1.89
N ASP A 153 -13.18 9.92 1.18
CA ASP A 153 -14.31 10.65 1.77
C ASP A 153 -15.35 9.72 2.42
N GLU A 154 -15.32 8.43 2.09
CA GLU A 154 -16.18 7.42 2.71
C GLU A 154 -15.60 6.84 4.01
N ALA A 155 -14.33 7.12 4.31
CA ALA A 155 -13.68 6.60 5.51
C ALA A 155 -13.92 7.54 6.70
N GLU A 156 -14.37 7.00 7.83
CA GLU A 156 -14.50 7.78 9.08
C GLU A 156 -13.15 8.27 9.59
N ILE A 157 -12.10 7.45 9.42
CA ILE A 157 -10.73 7.75 9.78
C ILE A 157 -9.86 7.45 8.56
N CYS A 158 -9.17 8.46 8.05
CA CYS A 158 -8.27 8.33 6.92
C CYS A 158 -6.87 8.83 7.29
N LEU A 159 -5.84 8.04 6.97
CA LEU A 159 -4.46 8.49 7.06
C LEU A 159 -4.22 9.57 5.99
N SER A 160 -3.84 10.78 6.40
CA SER A 160 -3.62 11.92 5.49
C SER A 160 -2.13 12.17 5.23
N GLU A 161 -1.32 12.17 6.28
CA GLU A 161 0.11 12.44 6.21
C GLU A 161 0.88 11.48 7.13
N MET A 162 2.06 11.03 6.69
CA MET A 162 3.03 10.31 7.52
C MET A 162 4.42 10.90 7.29
N ARG A 163 5.21 11.02 8.36
CA ARG A 163 6.60 11.47 8.27
C ARG A 163 7.54 10.39 8.77
N LEU A 164 8.56 10.06 7.98
CA LEU A 164 9.63 9.16 8.38
C LEU A 164 10.93 9.94 8.47
N TYR A 165 11.60 9.85 9.62
CA TYR A 165 12.94 10.36 9.82
C TYR A 165 13.95 9.23 9.64
N THR A 166 14.96 9.45 8.80
CA THR A 166 16.10 8.54 8.65
C THR A 166 17.37 9.24 9.12
N PRO A 167 17.98 8.84 10.24
CA PRO A 167 19.23 9.46 10.67
C PRO A 167 20.32 9.23 9.63
N GLY A 168 21.09 10.29 9.35
CA GLY A 168 22.39 10.15 8.70
C GLY A 168 23.40 9.48 9.63
N THR A 169 24.45 8.93 9.05
CA THR A 169 25.64 8.46 9.77
C THR A 169 26.81 9.42 9.53
N GLU A 170 27.93 9.25 10.25
CA GLU A 170 29.13 10.04 9.99
C GLU A 170 29.67 9.86 8.56
N ALA A 171 29.50 8.66 7.99
CA ALA A 171 29.91 8.32 6.63
C ALA A 171 28.89 8.75 5.56
N ASP A 172 27.61 8.85 5.92
CA ASP A 172 26.52 9.22 5.03
C ASP A 172 25.57 10.20 5.74
N ARG A 173 25.88 11.50 5.64
CA ARG A 173 25.18 12.56 6.36
C ARG A 173 23.73 12.75 5.93
N GLU A 174 23.39 12.38 4.69
CA GLU A 174 22.03 12.49 4.13
C GLU A 174 21.16 11.28 4.52
N GLY A 175 21.78 10.18 4.93
CA GLY A 175 21.09 8.97 5.38
C GLY A 175 20.28 8.31 4.26
N LYS A 176 19.29 7.51 4.64
CA LYS A 176 18.48 6.74 3.68
C LYS A 176 17.34 7.55 3.04
N ALA A 177 17.08 8.78 3.49
CA ALA A 177 15.92 9.57 3.07
C ALA A 177 15.87 9.83 1.55
N PRO A 178 16.96 10.27 0.89
CA PRO A 178 16.94 10.49 -0.56
C PRO A 178 16.64 9.22 -1.37
N ILE A 179 17.15 8.06 -0.92
CA ILE A 179 16.97 6.78 -1.60
C ILE A 179 15.51 6.32 -1.48
N ILE A 180 14.94 6.38 -0.27
CA ILE A 180 13.53 6.01 -0.03
C ILE A 180 12.62 6.97 -0.81
N TYR A 181 12.88 8.28 -0.76
CA TYR A 181 12.13 9.28 -1.52
C TYR A 181 12.13 9.00 -3.03
N SER A 182 13.30 8.68 -3.61
CA SER A 182 13.43 8.35 -5.03
C SER A 182 12.62 7.11 -5.40
N LYS A 183 12.69 6.04 -4.60
CA LYS A 183 11.91 4.81 -4.81
C LYS A 183 10.41 5.05 -4.76
N VAL A 184 9.95 5.86 -3.79
CA VAL A 184 8.54 6.22 -3.64
C VAL A 184 8.10 7.04 -4.84
N THR A 185 8.87 8.05 -5.23
CA THR A 185 8.51 8.94 -6.35
C THR A 185 8.39 8.21 -7.69
N GLN A 186 9.14 7.13 -7.89
CA GLN A 186 9.08 6.32 -9.11
C GLN A 186 7.83 5.43 -9.21
N LYS A 187 7.22 5.08 -8.07
CA LYS A 187 6.19 4.03 -7.98
C LYS A 187 4.87 4.49 -7.37
N ALA A 188 4.89 5.60 -6.63
CA ALA A 188 3.70 6.18 -6.05
C ALA A 188 2.80 6.72 -7.16
N ASP A 189 1.50 6.71 -6.89
CA ASP A 189 0.49 7.35 -7.73
C ASP A 189 0.53 8.86 -7.48
N ILE A 190 1.71 9.45 -7.75
CA ILE A 190 1.91 10.88 -7.63
C ILE A 190 1.13 11.51 -8.74
N ILE A 191 0.11 12.26 -8.36
CA ILE A 191 -0.55 13.19 -9.25
C ILE A 191 0.49 14.27 -9.54
N GLN A 192 1.38 13.98 -10.50
CA GLN A 192 2.11 15.04 -11.15
C GLN A 192 1.03 15.91 -11.75
N VAL A 193 1.08 17.20 -11.44
CA VAL A 193 0.38 18.19 -12.24
C VAL A 193 1.03 18.17 -13.63
N THR A 194 0.70 17.15 -14.42
CA THR A 194 1.03 17.01 -15.83
C THR A 194 -0.02 17.79 -16.60
N GLY A 195 0.07 19.11 -16.44
CA GLY A 195 -0.61 20.07 -17.30
C GLY A 195 0.39 21.14 -17.67
N ASP A 196 0.41 21.54 -18.94
CA ASP A 196 1.03 22.81 -19.28
C ASP A 196 0.25 23.90 -18.53
N PHE A 197 0.95 24.67 -17.69
CA PHE A 197 0.34 25.83 -17.06
C PHE A 197 -0.05 26.82 -18.16
N LEU A 198 -1.24 27.41 -18.03
CA LEU A 198 -1.70 28.43 -18.98
C LEU A 198 -0.91 29.72 -18.82
N ILE A 199 -0.60 30.06 -17.56
CA ILE A 199 0.15 31.26 -17.19
C ILE A 199 0.85 31.06 -15.85
N GLU A 200 1.99 31.72 -15.67
CA GLU A 200 2.76 31.76 -14.43
C GLU A 200 2.93 33.22 -13.97
N PHE A 201 2.49 33.52 -12.75
CA PHE A 201 2.77 34.79 -12.08
C PHE A 201 3.94 34.62 -11.12
N LYS A 202 5.08 35.23 -11.46
CA LYS A 202 6.29 35.17 -10.63
C LYS A 202 6.28 36.23 -9.54
N GLN A 203 6.79 35.88 -8.36
CA GLN A 203 7.07 36.79 -7.25
C GLN A 203 5.87 37.60 -6.76
N LEU A 204 4.67 37.00 -6.82
CA LEU A 204 3.43 37.62 -6.40
C LEU A 204 3.46 37.81 -4.88
N GLN A 205 3.29 39.06 -4.43
CA GLN A 205 3.32 39.39 -3.02
C GLN A 205 2.01 38.96 -2.35
N CYS A 206 2.08 37.95 -1.51
CA CYS A 206 0.97 37.51 -0.67
C CYS A 206 1.10 38.13 0.72
N LEU A 207 0.00 38.69 1.22
CA LEU A 207 -0.06 39.20 2.59
C LEU A 207 -0.27 38.06 3.60
N GLN A 208 -0.98 37.00 3.20
CA GLN A 208 -1.26 35.81 3.99
C GLN A 208 -1.31 34.55 3.10
N PRO A 209 -0.44 33.54 3.35
CA PRO A 209 0.76 33.64 4.16
C PRO A 209 1.70 34.74 3.64
N ARG A 210 2.35 35.48 4.53
CA ARG A 210 3.19 36.62 4.14
C ARG A 210 4.41 36.12 3.39
N GLY A 211 4.58 36.53 2.14
CA GLY A 211 5.73 36.15 1.33
C GLY A 211 5.60 36.57 -0.13
N ARG A 212 6.56 36.13 -0.94
CA ARG A 212 6.47 36.19 -2.40
C ARG A 212 6.44 34.78 -2.93
N TYR A 213 5.46 34.48 -3.77
CA TYR A 213 5.20 33.15 -4.29
C TYR A 213 5.09 33.19 -5.81
N ASP A 214 5.51 32.10 -6.45
CA ASP A 214 5.22 31.88 -7.87
C ASP A 214 3.90 31.10 -7.96
N VAL A 215 2.94 31.61 -8.72
CA VAL A 215 1.61 31.01 -8.87
C VAL A 215 1.41 30.58 -10.32
N LYS A 216 1.10 29.30 -10.53
CA LYS A 216 0.78 28.73 -11.85
C LYS A 216 -0.70 28.42 -11.92
N LEU A 217 -1.33 28.80 -13.03
CA LEU A 217 -2.74 28.51 -13.32
C LEU A 217 -2.83 27.36 -14.30
N TYR A 218 -3.63 26.35 -13.99
CA TYR A 218 -3.91 25.20 -14.85
C TYR A 218 -5.36 25.26 -15.35
N PRO A 219 -5.74 24.47 -16.36
CA PRO A 219 -7.09 24.51 -16.91
C PRO A 219 -8.21 24.15 -15.91
N SER A 220 -7.90 23.34 -14.89
CA SER A 220 -8.89 22.80 -13.95
C SER A 220 -8.67 23.23 -12.49
N PHE A 221 -7.60 23.95 -12.17
CA PHE A 221 -7.28 24.46 -10.82
C PHE A 221 -6.25 25.60 -10.86
#